data_AF-A0A1V4X0J0-F1
#
_entry.id   AF-A0A1V4X0J0-F1
#
_cell.length_a   1.000
_cell.length_b   1.000
_cell.length_c   1.000
_cell.angle_alpha   90.00
_cell.angle_beta   90.00
_cell.angle_gamma   90.00
#
_symmetry.space_group_name_H-M   'P 1'
#
loop_
_entity.id
_entity.type
_entity.pdbx_description
1 polymer ?
#
loop_
_entity_poly.entity_id
_entity_poly.type
_entity_poly.pdbx_seq_one_letter_code
_entity_poly.pdbx_strand_id
1 'polypeptide(L)'
;MKKEVRIALGLAVVVVFVLVLLTGAFAQKKAPESMMLKLEGAKFPPVPFSHPLHTEKAKIDCAECHHKDKNPKEPGGCMPCHDLKDVKNGAIPIKDAYHKNCIECHKQSSAKGVKAPTKCNDCHKKQ
;
A
#
# COMPACT_ATOMS: atom_id res chain seq x y z
N MET A 1 -0.35 50.87 24.41
CA MET A 1 -1.62 50.17 24.09
C MET A 1 -1.74 49.77 22.61
N LYS A 2 -1.84 50.68 21.63
CA LYS A 2 -2.09 50.31 20.22
C LYS A 2 -0.97 49.49 19.55
N LYS A 3 0.30 49.71 19.91
CA LYS A 3 1.47 48.99 19.35
C LYS A 3 1.57 47.55 19.88
N GLU A 4 1.35 47.35 21.18
CA GLU A 4 1.42 46.03 21.81
C GLU A 4 0.27 45.13 21.39
N VAL A 5 -0.94 45.69 21.24
CA VAL A 5 -2.08 44.96 20.67
C VAL A 5 -1.81 44.54 19.22
N ARG A 6 -1.14 45.37 18.42
CA ARG A 6 -0.73 45.03 17.04
C ARG A 6 0.34 43.93 17.00
N ILE A 7 1.31 43.95 17.91
CA ILE A 7 2.36 42.93 18.02
C ILE A 7 1.74 41.59 18.47
N ALA A 8 0.87 41.61 19.49
CA ALA A 8 0.17 40.42 19.96
C ALA A 8 -0.73 39.80 18.87
N LEU A 9 -1.44 40.63 18.10
CA LEU A 9 -2.26 40.18 16.99
C LEU A 9 -1.42 39.57 15.85
N GLY A 10 -0.27 40.19 15.52
CA GLY A 10 0.67 39.65 14.53
C GLY A 10 1.25 38.30 14.94
N LEU A 11 1.65 38.15 16.21
CA LEU A 11 2.12 36.89 16.77
C LEU A 11 1.05 35.80 16.74
N ALA A 12 -0.20 36.15 17.11
CA ALA A 12 -1.32 35.21 17.05
C ALA A 12 -1.57 34.72 15.61
N VAL A 13 -1.49 35.60 14.61
CA VAL A 13 -1.64 35.21 13.20
C VAL A 13 -0.51 34.29 12.74
N VAL A 14 0.74 34.55 13.14
CA VAL A 14 1.87 33.67 12.81
C VAL A 14 1.73 32.30 13.46
N VAL A 15 1.32 32.24 14.73
CA VAL A 15 1.07 30.97 15.43
C VAL A 15 -0.04 30.17 14.76
N VAL A 16 -1.14 30.81 14.38
CA VAL A 16 -2.24 30.16 13.65
C VAL A 16 -1.77 29.68 12.28
N PHE A 17 -0.97 30.47 11.56
CA PHE A 17 -0.44 30.08 10.25
C PHE A 17 0.51 28.88 10.34
N VAL A 18 1.39 28.84 11.35
CA VAL A 18 2.28 27.70 11.61
C VAL A 18 1.47 26.46 11.99
N LEU A 19 0.43 26.60 12.81
CA LEU A 19 -0.46 25.49 13.16
C LEU A 19 -1.20 24.93 11.93
N VAL A 20 -1.67 25.79 11.02
CA VAL A 20 -2.31 25.38 9.76
C VAL A 20 -1.33 24.68 8.82
N LEU A 21 -0.08 25.14 8.74
CA LEU A 21 0.96 24.46 7.95
C LEU A 21 1.32 23.09 8.53
N LEU A 22 1.37 22.98 9.87
CA LEU A 22 1.63 21.71 10.54
C LEU A 22 0.49 20.71 10.29
N THR A 23 -0.78 21.12 10.33
CA THR A 23 -1.90 20.20 10.06
C THR A 23 -1.96 19.75 8.59
N GLY A 24 -1.61 20.62 7.64
CA GLY A 24 -1.55 20.27 6.22
C GLY A 24 -0.49 19.23 5.86
N ALA A 25 0.61 19.16 6.61
CA ALA A 25 1.68 18.18 6.39
C ALA A 25 1.29 16.73 6.75
N PHE A 26 0.23 16.52 7.55
CA PHE A 26 -0.21 15.18 7.98
C PHE A 26 -1.27 14.54 7.08
N ALA A 27 -1.70 15.19 6.00
CA ALA A 27 -2.61 14.61 5.02
C ALA A 27 -1.90 13.62 4.08
N GLN A 28 -1.25 12.59 4.63
CA GLN A 28 -0.73 11.48 3.83
C GLN A 28 -1.89 10.52 3.52
N LYS A 29 -2.17 10.28 2.23
CA LYS A 29 -3.09 9.21 1.82
C LYS A 29 -2.59 7.89 2.41
N LYS A 30 -3.37 7.29 3.30
CA LYS A 30 -3.10 5.95 3.85
C LYS A 30 -3.44 4.90 2.82
N ALA A 31 -2.70 3.79 2.84
CA ALA A 31 -3.04 2.63 2.02
C ALA A 31 -4.42 2.09 2.43
N PRO A 32 -5.18 1.48 1.49
CA PRO A 32 -6.44 0.81 1.81
C PRO A 32 -6.20 -0.26 2.89
N GLU A 33 -7.12 -0.42 3.85
CA GLU A 33 -6.92 -1.35 4.96
C GLU A 33 -6.83 -2.82 4.49
N SER A 34 -7.98 -3.48 4.37
CA SER A 34 -8.07 -4.86 3.91
C SER A 34 -8.96 -4.94 2.69
N MET A 35 -8.60 -5.83 1.76
CA MET A 35 -9.29 -6.01 0.49
C MET A 35 -9.28 -7.46 0.08
N MET A 36 -10.18 -7.81 -0.85
CA MET A 36 -10.20 -9.12 -1.48
C MET A 36 -9.54 -9.00 -2.86
N LEU A 37 -8.43 -9.71 -3.05
CA LEU A 37 -7.84 -9.89 -4.36
C LEU A 37 -8.69 -10.90 -5.13
N LYS A 38 -9.59 -10.38 -5.96
CA LYS A 38 -10.51 -11.15 -6.78
C LYS A 38 -10.12 -11.03 -8.25
N LEU A 39 -10.00 -12.17 -8.91
CA LEU A 39 -9.87 -12.26 -10.35
C LEU A 39 -11.11 -12.99 -10.89
N GLU A 40 -11.79 -12.38 -11.84
CA GLU A 40 -12.98 -12.98 -12.46
C GLU A 40 -12.58 -14.25 -13.22
N GLY A 41 -13.39 -15.31 -13.06
CA GLY A 41 -13.10 -16.62 -13.66
C GLY A 41 -11.96 -17.41 -12.99
N ALA A 42 -11.41 -16.95 -11.87
CA ALA A 42 -10.41 -17.71 -11.12
C ALA A 42 -11.01 -18.97 -10.48
N LYS A 43 -10.22 -20.06 -10.48
CA LYS A 43 -10.63 -21.36 -9.91
C LYS A 43 -10.57 -21.42 -8.38
N PHE A 44 -9.71 -20.60 -7.77
CA PHE A 44 -9.55 -20.55 -6.32
C PHE A 44 -10.33 -19.38 -5.72
N PRO A 45 -10.74 -19.47 -4.45
CA PRO A 45 -11.36 -18.36 -3.73
C PRO A 45 -10.53 -17.08 -3.76
N PRO A 46 -11.16 -15.90 -3.70
CA PRO A 46 -10.45 -14.62 -3.57
C PRO A 46 -9.55 -14.61 -2.33
N VAL A 47 -8.39 -13.96 -2.43
CA VAL A 47 -7.41 -13.91 -1.35
C VAL A 47 -7.63 -12.65 -0.51
N PRO A 48 -7.85 -12.76 0.81
CA PRO A 48 -7.85 -11.60 1.69
C PRO A 48 -6.43 -11.03 1.79
N PHE A 49 -6.30 -9.74 1.54
CA PHE A 49 -5.04 -9.00 1.62
C PHE A 49 -5.20 -7.79 2.54
N SER A 50 -4.15 -7.47 3.30
CA SER A 50 -4.14 -6.36 4.26
C SER A 50 -2.89 -5.53 4.07
N HIS A 51 -3.02 -4.26 3.66
CA HIS A 51 -1.86 -3.38 3.59
C HIS A 51 -1.27 -3.14 4.98
N PRO A 52 -2.03 -2.85 6.07
CA PRO A 52 -1.43 -2.62 7.39
C PRO A 52 -0.56 -3.78 7.90
N LEU A 53 -0.94 -5.04 7.61
CA LEU A 53 -0.08 -6.18 7.97
C LEU A 53 1.26 -6.15 7.24
N HIS A 54 1.30 -5.70 5.98
CA HIS A 54 2.52 -5.66 5.18
C HIS A 54 3.31 -4.35 5.41
N THR A 55 2.65 -3.20 5.47
CA THR A 55 3.31 -1.89 5.57
C THR A 55 3.59 -1.47 7.00
N GLU A 56 2.61 -1.58 7.91
CA GLU A 56 2.77 -1.10 9.28
C GLU A 56 3.43 -2.14 10.19
N LYS A 57 3.02 -3.41 10.07
CA LYS A 57 3.54 -4.49 10.92
C LYS A 57 4.82 -5.10 10.36
N ALA A 58 4.85 -5.44 9.07
CA ALA A 58 6.04 -6.02 8.43
C ALA A 58 7.01 -4.97 7.86
N LYS A 59 6.68 -3.66 7.91
CA LYS A 59 7.55 -2.55 7.48
C LYS A 59 8.00 -2.67 6.02
N ILE A 60 7.14 -3.19 5.15
CA ILE A 60 7.41 -3.30 3.72
C ILE A 60 7.10 -1.97 3.04
N ASP A 61 8.06 -1.48 2.25
CA ASP A 61 7.90 -0.26 1.46
C ASP A 61 6.93 -0.45 0.29
N CYS A 62 6.22 0.62 -0.07
CA CYS A 62 5.23 0.59 -1.16
C CYS A 62 5.84 0.07 -2.47
N ALA A 63 7.08 0.49 -2.77
CA ALA A 63 7.79 0.17 -4.01
C ALA A 63 8.18 -1.32 -4.14
N GLU A 64 8.18 -2.07 -3.04
CA GLU A 64 8.45 -3.52 -3.08
C GLU A 64 7.36 -4.27 -3.87
N CYS A 65 6.10 -3.83 -3.74
CA CYS A 65 4.98 -4.36 -4.53
C CYS A 65 4.65 -3.47 -5.74
N HIS A 66 4.61 -2.15 -5.53
CA HIS A 66 4.30 -1.13 -6.54
C HIS A 66 5.53 -0.72 -7.34
N HIS A 67 6.22 -1.73 -7.87
CA HIS A 67 7.56 -1.65 -8.44
C HIS A 67 7.71 -0.81 -9.72
N LYS A 68 6.60 -0.33 -10.30
CA LYS A 68 6.57 0.49 -11.53
C LYS A 68 5.71 1.74 -11.41
N ASP A 69 5.21 2.05 -10.21
CA ASP A 69 4.39 3.23 -10.02
C ASP A 69 5.24 4.50 -10.08
N LYS A 70 4.84 5.41 -10.97
CA LYS A 70 5.52 6.71 -11.16
C LYS A 70 5.29 7.66 -9.99
N ASN A 71 4.16 7.51 -9.30
CA ASN A 71 3.79 8.29 -8.13
C ASN A 71 3.58 7.37 -6.92
N PRO A 72 4.54 7.33 -5.96
CA PRO A 72 4.42 6.51 -4.75
C PRO A 72 3.21 6.84 -3.87
N LYS A 73 2.62 8.03 -4.02
CA LYS A 73 1.45 8.47 -3.24
C LYS A 73 0.11 7.98 -3.82
N GLU A 74 0.12 7.51 -5.06
CA GLU A 74 -1.07 7.04 -5.76
C GLU A 74 -0.76 5.73 -6.52
N PRO A 75 -0.45 4.67 -5.77
CA PRO A 75 -0.12 3.39 -6.38
C PRO A 75 -1.29 2.82 -7.18
N GLY A 76 -0.99 2.26 -8.35
CA GLY A 76 -1.95 1.62 -9.24
C GLY A 76 -2.20 0.15 -8.89
N GLY A 77 -3.25 -0.42 -9.48
CA GLY A 77 -3.48 -1.87 -9.43
C GLY A 77 -2.47 -2.64 -10.30
N CYS A 78 -2.42 -3.97 -10.15
CA CYS A 78 -1.49 -4.81 -10.93
C CYS A 78 -1.95 -5.04 -12.38
N MET A 79 -3.27 -5.16 -12.60
CA MET A 79 -3.90 -5.51 -13.89
C MET A 79 -3.54 -4.63 -15.09
N PRO A 80 -3.39 -3.29 -14.95
CA PRO A 80 -3.03 -2.43 -16.07
C PRO A 80 -1.75 -2.85 -16.82
N CYS A 81 -0.83 -3.54 -16.15
CA CYS A 81 0.37 -4.11 -16.78
C CYS A 81 0.35 -5.64 -16.81
N HIS A 82 -0.10 -6.27 -15.73
CA HIS A 82 -0.25 -7.70 -15.62
C HIS A 82 -1.67 -8.10 -16.01
N ASP A 83 -2.03 -8.03 -17.29
CA ASP A 83 -3.37 -8.45 -17.73
C ASP A 83 -3.56 -9.97 -17.57
N LEU A 84 -4.82 -10.44 -17.62
CA LEU A 84 -5.13 -11.86 -17.57
C LEU A 84 -4.92 -12.56 -18.92
N LYS A 85 -5.17 -11.87 -20.03
CA LYS A 85 -5.22 -12.43 -21.40
C LYS A 85 -4.26 -11.74 -22.36
N ASP A 86 -4.09 -10.43 -22.25
CA ASP A 86 -3.34 -9.60 -23.20
C ASP A 86 -2.20 -8.85 -22.49
N VAL A 87 -1.20 -9.63 -22.06
CA VAL A 87 -0.04 -9.09 -21.34
C VAL A 87 0.88 -8.34 -22.29
N LYS A 88 1.21 -7.10 -21.94
CA LYS A 88 2.02 -6.19 -22.78
C LYS A 88 3.34 -5.84 -22.11
N ASN A 89 4.26 -5.28 -22.90
CA ASN A 89 5.50 -4.68 -22.42
C ASN A 89 6.40 -5.63 -21.61
N GLY A 90 6.38 -6.93 -21.94
CA GLY A 90 7.18 -7.95 -21.25
C GLY A 90 6.77 -8.24 -19.81
N ALA A 91 5.58 -7.79 -19.39
CA ALA A 91 5.00 -8.20 -18.12
C ALA A 91 4.68 -9.71 -18.13
N ILE A 92 4.37 -10.25 -16.95
CA ILE A 92 3.86 -11.62 -16.79
C ILE A 92 2.36 -11.60 -16.48
N PRO A 93 1.62 -12.69 -16.75
CA PRO A 93 0.21 -12.77 -16.39
C PRO A 93 -0.02 -12.50 -14.89
N ILE A 94 -1.15 -11.89 -14.53
CA ILE A 94 -1.44 -11.49 -13.14
C ILE A 94 -1.34 -12.63 -12.12
N LYS A 95 -1.74 -13.83 -12.52
CA LYS A 95 -1.64 -15.02 -11.68
C LYS A 95 -0.18 -15.27 -11.28
N ASP A 96 0.73 -15.15 -12.23
CA ASP A 96 2.15 -15.40 -12.00
C ASP A 96 2.79 -14.22 -11.27
N ALA A 97 2.34 -12.99 -11.53
CA ALA A 97 2.73 -11.81 -10.76
C ALA A 97 2.41 -11.97 -9.27
N TYR A 98 1.18 -12.38 -8.93
CA TYR A 98 0.79 -12.63 -7.55
C TYR A 98 1.59 -13.77 -6.93
N HIS A 99 1.67 -14.94 -7.58
CA HIS A 99 2.38 -16.06 -6.99
C HIS A 99 3.88 -15.78 -6.83
N LYS A 100 4.50 -15.10 -7.78
CA LYS A 100 5.90 -14.71 -7.68
C LYS A 100 6.11 -13.74 -6.53
N ASN A 101 5.39 -12.62 -6.53
CA ASN A 101 5.59 -11.58 -5.51
C ASN A 101 5.23 -12.08 -4.10
N CYS A 102 4.04 -12.66 -3.92
CA CYS A 102 3.56 -13.06 -2.60
C CYS A 102 4.30 -14.29 -2.07
N ILE A 103 4.42 -15.37 -2.86
CA ILE A 103 4.96 -16.64 -2.35
C ILE A 103 6.48 -16.55 -2.19
N GLU A 104 7.22 -15.90 -3.09
CA GLU A 104 8.68 -15.80 -2.93
C GLU A 104 9.05 -14.98 -1.71
N CYS A 105 8.41 -13.81 -1.51
CA CYS A 105 8.62 -12.99 -0.31
C CYS A 105 8.24 -13.75 0.97
N HIS A 106 7.11 -14.48 0.96
CA HIS A 106 6.69 -15.28 2.11
C HIS A 106 7.61 -16.47 2.38
N LYS A 107 8.17 -17.12 1.35
CA LYS A 107 9.17 -18.19 1.51
C LYS A 107 10.44 -17.64 2.15
N GLN A 108 10.93 -16.49 1.68
CA GLN A 108 12.09 -15.82 2.25
C GLN A 108 11.85 -15.39 3.70
N SER A 109 10.67 -14.86 3.99
CA SER A 109 10.25 -14.48 5.35
C SER A 109 10.15 -15.70 6.27
N SER A 110 9.58 -16.80 5.77
CA SER A 110 9.47 -18.07 6.50
C SER A 110 10.83 -18.68 6.79
N ALA A 111 11.79 -18.59 5.86
CA ALA A 111 13.16 -19.03 6.07
C ALA A 111 13.86 -18.22 7.19
N LYS A 112 13.42 -16.99 7.44
CA LYS A 112 13.87 -16.12 8.54
C LYS A 112 13.05 -16.31 9.83
N GLY A 113 12.19 -17.32 9.90
CA GLY A 113 11.36 -17.62 11.08
C GLY A 113 10.11 -16.75 11.21
N VAL A 114 9.78 -15.91 10.22
CA VAL A 114 8.56 -15.10 10.23
C VAL A 114 7.40 -15.96 9.72
N LYS A 115 6.30 -16.02 10.48
CA LYS A 115 5.10 -16.74 10.04
C LYS A 115 4.46 -16.03 8.84
N ALA A 116 4.65 -16.60 7.65
CA ALA A 116 4.03 -16.13 6.42
C ALA A 116 3.41 -17.31 5.65
N PRO A 117 2.21 -17.14 5.06
CA PRO A 117 1.52 -18.23 4.38
C PRO A 117 2.24 -18.61 3.07
N THR A 118 2.52 -19.89 2.87
CA THR A 118 3.24 -20.38 1.68
C THR A 118 2.51 -21.50 0.95
N LYS A 119 1.47 -22.09 1.55
CA LYS A 119 0.64 -23.12 0.90
C LYS A 119 -0.56 -22.48 0.22
N CYS A 120 -1.05 -23.13 -0.83
CA CYS A 120 -2.18 -22.64 -1.65
C CYS A 120 -3.38 -22.22 -0.80
N ASN A 121 -3.79 -23.09 0.14
CA ASN A 121 -5.00 -22.90 0.96
C ASN A 121 -4.78 -21.95 2.14
N ASP A 122 -3.54 -21.57 2.45
CA ASP A 122 -3.27 -20.57 3.48
C ASP A 122 -3.66 -19.17 3.00
N CYS A 123 -3.53 -18.92 1.69
CA CYS A 123 -3.94 -17.69 1.00
C CYS A 123 -5.36 -17.83 0.42
N HIS A 124 -5.63 -18.90 -0.32
CA HIS A 124 -6.93 -19.19 -0.91
C HIS A 124 -7.83 -19.95 0.07
N LYS A 125 -8.14 -19.31 1.19
CA LYS A 125 -8.98 -19.92 2.22
C LYS A 125 -10.37 -20.21 1.64
N LYS A 126 -10.86 -21.43 1.89
CA LYS A 126 -12.27 -21.75 1.67
C LYS A 126 -13.09 -20.84 2.58
N GLN A 127 -14.09 -20.22 1.98
CA GLN A 127 -15.02 -19.34 2.66
C GLN A 127 -16.11 -20.20 3.31
#